data_AF-A7XY92-F1
#
_entry.id   AF-A7XY92-F1
#
_cell.length_a   1.000
_cell.length_b   1.000
_cell.length_c   1.000
_cell.angle_alpha   90.00
_cell.angle_beta   90.00
_cell.angle_gamma   90.00
#
_symmetry.space_group_name_H-M   'P 1'
#
loop_
_entity.id
_entity.type
_entity.pdbx_description
1 polymer ?
#
loop_
_entity_poly.entity_id
_entity_poly.type
_entity_poly.pdbx_seq_one_letter_code
_entity_poly.pdbx_strand_id
1 'polypeptide(L)'
;NKERSWEVVGIWEHGELRMKYPVWSRYGKFLQPVDDDQHLTVATLEERPFVIVEGVDPATGTCIRDSVPCRKQLNRTDNQLTDPIIFVKQCCKGFCIDILK
;
A
#
# COMPACT_ATOMS: atom_id res chain seq x y z
N ASN A 1 -1.02 -30.09 17.96
CA ASN A 1 0.29 -29.47 18.27
C ASN A 1 1.40 -30.09 17.40
N LYS A 2 1.24 -30.14 16.07
CA LYS A 2 2.07 -31.01 15.19
C LYS A 2 2.75 -30.31 14.00
N GLU A 3 2.79 -28.98 13.96
CA GLU A 3 3.52 -28.22 12.94
C GLU A 3 4.21 -27.02 13.59
N ARG A 4 5.34 -27.27 14.27
CA ARG A 4 6.27 -26.20 14.63
C ARG A 4 7.57 -26.50 13.91
N SER A 5 7.89 -25.70 12.91
CA SER A 5 9.18 -25.72 12.22
C SER A 5 10.04 -24.56 12.70
N TRP A 6 11.34 -24.80 12.78
CA TRP A 6 12.32 -23.73 12.93
C TRP A 6 12.56 -23.08 11.57
N GLU A 7 12.67 -21.77 11.58
CA GLU A 7 13.01 -20.97 10.41
C GLU A 7 14.31 -20.22 10.69
N VAL A 8 15.23 -20.20 9.72
CA VAL A 8 16.45 -19.39 9.82
C VAL A 8 16.08 -17.93 9.56
N VAL A 9 16.30 -17.08 10.57
CA VAL A 9 15.97 -15.64 10.53
C VAL A 9 17.17 -14.73 10.20
N GLY A 10 18.36 -15.29 10.09
CA GLY A 10 19.58 -14.56 9.75
C GLY A 10 20.83 -15.43 9.76
N ILE A 11 21.93 -14.85 9.28
CA ILE A 11 23.25 -15.48 9.13
C ILE A 11 24.29 -14.54 9.74
N TRP A 12 25.20 -15.08 10.55
CA TRP A 12 26.35 -14.36 11.12
C TRP A 12 27.63 -15.00 10.63
N GLU A 13 28.33 -14.31 9.74
CA GLU A 13 29.57 -14.80 9.13
C GLU A 13 30.55 -13.65 8.90
N HIS A 14 31.84 -13.89 9.09
CA HIS A 14 32.90 -12.90 8.85
C HIS A 14 32.69 -11.55 9.56
N GLY A 15 32.02 -11.55 10.72
CA GLY A 15 31.72 -10.33 11.48
C GLY A 15 30.54 -9.51 10.94
N GLU A 16 29.83 -10.02 9.94
CA GLU A 16 28.67 -9.38 9.32
C GLU A 16 27.38 -10.16 9.69
N LEU A 17 26.35 -9.41 10.13
CA LEU A 17 25.01 -9.96 10.38
C LEU A 17 24.10 -9.68 9.18
N ARG A 18 23.57 -10.73 8.55
CA ARG A 18 22.56 -10.64 7.49
C ARG A 18 21.24 -11.21 8.00
N MET A 19 20.21 -10.37 8.08
CA MET A 19 18.90 -10.76 8.61
C MET A 19 17.90 -11.00 7.47
N LYS A 20 17.06 -12.04 7.60
CA LYS A 20 15.95 -12.32 6.65
C LYS A 20 14.86 -11.25 6.74
N TYR A 21 14.65 -10.71 7.94
CA TYR A 21 13.68 -9.65 8.21
C TYR A 21 14.42 -8.40 8.67
N PRO A 22 13.89 -7.20 8.38
CA PRO A 22 14.49 -5.97 8.85
C PRO A 22 14.58 -5.97 10.38
N VAL A 23 15.77 -5.66 10.89
CA VAL A 23 15.99 -5.50 12.34
C VAL A 23 15.26 -4.24 12.80
N TRP A 24 14.29 -4.42 13.71
CA TRP A 24 13.69 -3.32 14.48
C TRP A 24 14.76 -2.76 15.44
N SER A 25 15.63 -1.89 14.96
CA SER A 25 16.64 -1.29 15.83
C SER A 25 15.99 -0.26 16.77
N ARG A 26 16.26 -0.33 18.08
CA ARG A 26 15.92 0.74 19.03
C ARG A 26 16.69 2.05 18.79
N TYR A 27 17.76 2.02 18.00
CA TYR A 27 18.59 3.17 17.62
C TYR A 27 18.70 3.26 16.08
N GLY A 28 17.53 3.26 15.44
CA GLY A 28 17.22 3.38 14.00
C GLY A 28 18.36 3.40 12.97
N LYS A 29 18.28 2.50 11.98
CA LYS A 29 18.55 2.80 10.56
C LYS A 29 17.60 3.89 10.01
N PHE A 30 17.40 4.98 10.74
CA PHE A 30 16.49 6.05 10.35
C PHE A 30 17.03 6.84 9.14
N LEU A 31 18.31 6.65 8.80
CA LEU A 31 19.03 7.39 7.76
C LEU A 31 19.40 6.53 6.54
N GLN A 32 19.07 5.24 6.53
CA GLN A 32 19.19 4.45 5.30
C GLN A 32 17.87 4.58 4.55
N PRO A 33 17.87 5.01 3.28
CA PRO A 33 16.68 4.95 2.45
C PRO A 33 16.12 3.53 2.56
N VAL A 34 14.83 3.41 2.89
CA VAL A 34 14.12 2.16 2.62
C VAL A 34 14.37 1.87 1.14
N ASP A 35 14.71 0.63 0.82
CA ASP A 35 14.87 0.21 -0.57
C ASP A 35 13.64 0.67 -1.36
N ASP A 36 13.83 1.46 -2.43
CA ASP A 36 12.76 2.16 -3.16
C ASP A 36 11.67 1.19 -3.67
N ASP A 37 11.99 -0.10 -3.74
CA ASP A 37 11.13 -1.19 -4.19
C ASP A 37 10.06 -1.62 -3.17
N GLN A 38 10.11 -1.16 -1.91
CA GLN A 38 9.13 -1.54 -0.89
C GLN A 38 7.91 -0.61 -0.84
N HIS A 39 6.98 -0.80 -1.78
CA HIS A 39 5.70 -0.07 -1.78
C HIS A 39 4.68 -0.69 -0.83
N LEU A 40 4.09 0.13 0.05
CA LEU A 40 2.95 -0.25 0.88
C LEU A 40 1.65 -0.12 0.08
N THR A 41 0.78 -1.14 0.16
CA THR A 41 -0.58 -1.05 -0.38
C THR A 41 -1.54 -0.57 0.69
N VAL A 42 -2.09 0.64 0.52
CA VAL A 42 -3.06 1.23 1.44
C VAL A 42 -4.48 1.06 0.88
N ALA A 43 -5.43 0.68 1.74
CA ALA A 43 -6.85 0.60 1.41
C ALA A 43 -7.66 1.45 2.40
N THR A 44 -8.65 2.17 1.89
CA THR A 44 -9.53 3.05 2.68
C THR A 44 -10.97 2.93 2.19
N LEU A 45 -11.93 3.31 3.03
CA LEU A 45 -13.33 3.46 2.64
C LEU A 45 -13.64 4.90 2.23
N GLU A 46 -14.66 5.10 1.41
CA GLU A 46 -15.17 6.42 1.04
C GLU A 46 -16.02 6.95 2.21
N GLU A 47 -15.50 7.93 2.95
CA GLU A 47 -16.13 8.50 4.14
C GLU A 47 -15.84 10.00 4.25
N ARG A 48 -16.85 10.85 4.02
CA ARG A 48 -16.69 12.31 4.16
C ARG A 48 -16.68 12.68 5.65
N PRO A 49 -15.79 13.57 6.13
CA PRO A 49 -14.83 14.40 5.38
C PRO A 49 -13.40 13.81 5.26
N PHE A 50 -13.21 12.56 5.68
CA PHE A 50 -11.90 11.94 5.85
C PHE A 50 -11.28 11.44 4.53
N VAL A 51 -12.09 10.78 3.70
CA VAL A 51 -11.72 10.26 2.38
C VAL A 51 -12.87 10.51 1.42
N ILE A 52 -12.59 11.33 0.42
CA ILE A 52 -13.51 11.74 -0.65
C ILE A 52 -12.98 11.13 -1.94
N VAL A 53 -13.83 10.40 -2.66
CA VAL A 53 -13.50 9.81 -3.97
C VAL A 53 -14.19 10.63 -5.06
N GLU A 54 -13.41 11.09 -6.02
CA GLU A 54 -13.87 11.86 -7.20
C GLU A 54 -13.33 11.23 -8.48
N GLY A 55 -13.99 11.49 -9.60
CA GLY A 55 -13.49 11.08 -10.91
C GLY A 55 -12.21 11.82 -11.29
N VAL A 56 -11.47 11.29 -12.26
CA VAL A 56 -10.36 12.04 -12.89
C VAL A 56 -10.92 13.25 -13.64
N ASP A 57 -10.11 14.31 -13.74
CA ASP A 57 -10.49 15.49 -14.52
C ASP A 57 -10.71 15.09 -16.00
N PRO A 58 -11.87 15.41 -16.60
CA PRO A 58 -12.19 14.94 -17.95
C PRO A 58 -11.35 15.59 -19.05
N ALA A 59 -10.76 16.76 -18.79
CA ALA A 59 -9.92 17.46 -19.77
C ALA A 59 -8.50 16.87 -19.82
N THR A 60 -7.94 16.47 -18.67
CA THR A 60 -6.56 15.99 -18.55
C THR A 60 -6.44 14.48 -18.36
N GLY A 61 -7.50 13.81 -17.91
CA GLY A 61 -7.48 12.40 -17.50
C GLY A 61 -6.65 12.13 -16.24
N THR A 62 -6.32 13.17 -15.47
CA THR A 62 -5.46 13.10 -14.28
C THR A 62 -6.14 13.67 -13.04
N CYS A 63 -5.52 13.49 -11.88
CA CYS A 63 -6.01 14.03 -10.63
C CYS A 63 -5.63 15.49 -10.45
N ILE A 64 -6.55 16.28 -9.90
CA ILE A 64 -6.31 17.67 -9.51
C ILE A 64 -5.32 17.74 -8.33
N ARG A 65 -4.66 18.89 -8.16
CA ARG A 65 -3.46 19.05 -7.32
C ARG A 65 -3.60 18.58 -5.86
N ASP A 66 -4.79 18.68 -5.26
CA ASP A 66 -5.06 18.28 -3.88
C ASP A 66 -5.48 16.81 -3.75
N SER A 67 -5.49 16.04 -4.84
CA SER A 67 -5.91 14.63 -4.84
C SER A 67 -4.79 13.69 -5.28
N VAL A 68 -4.84 12.45 -4.83
CA VAL A 68 -3.92 11.38 -5.27
C VAL A 68 -4.65 10.37 -6.18
N PRO A 69 -3.94 9.77 -7.15
CA PRO A 69 -4.50 8.66 -7.92
C PRO A 69 -4.82 7.47 -7.02
N CYS A 70 -6.05 6.98 -7.10
CA CYS A 70 -6.50 5.77 -6.42
C CYS A 70 -7.33 4.89 -7.38
N ARG A 71 -7.64 3.66 -6.96
CA ARG A 71 -8.47 2.73 -7.73
C ARG A 71 -9.68 2.31 -6.93
N LYS A 72 -10.85 2.34 -7.56
CA LYS A 72 -12.09 1.78 -6.99
C LYS A 72 -12.35 0.43 -7.64
N GLN A 73 -12.50 -0.60 -6.82
CA GLN A 73 -12.92 -1.92 -7.28
C GLN A 73 -14.42 -1.87 -7.58
N LEU A 74 -14.82 -2.18 -8.81
CA LEU A 74 -16.23 -2.35 -9.13
C LEU A 74 -16.62 -3.80 -8.82
N ASN A 75 -17.39 -4.00 -7.76
CA ASN A 75 -17.99 -5.31 -7.49
C ASN A 75 -19.14 -5.50 -8.48
N ARG A 76 -18.92 -6.28 -9.54
CA ARG A 76 -20.02 -6.77 -10.37
C ARG A 76 -20.69 -7.91 -9.60
N THR A 77 -21.70 -7.59 -8.80
CA THR A 77 -22.64 -8.58 -8.25
C THR A 77 -23.49 -9.12 -9.39
N ASP A 78 -22.95 -10.00 -10.21
CA ASP A 78 -23.75 -10.86 -11.08
C ASP A 78 -23.00 -12.16 -11.37
N ASN A 79 -23.19 -13.13 -10.48
CA ASN A 79 -23.21 -14.58 -10.70
C ASN A 79 -22.35 -15.24 -11.80
N GLN A 80 -21.16 -14.76 -12.13
CA GLN A 80 -20.23 -15.48 -13.01
C GLN A 80 -18.82 -15.50 -12.42
N LEU A 81 -18.40 -16.71 -12.05
CA LEU A 81 -17.19 -17.10 -11.33
C LEU A 81 -15.87 -16.80 -12.08
N THR A 82 -15.87 -15.96 -13.12
CA THR A 82 -14.76 -15.83 -14.09
C THR A 82 -14.62 -14.45 -14.75
N ASP A 83 -15.16 -13.37 -14.18
CA ASP A 83 -14.96 -12.01 -14.75
C ASP A 83 -13.76 -11.30 -14.06
N PRO A 84 -12.85 -10.64 -14.83
CA PRO A 84 -11.71 -9.94 -14.24
C PRO A 84 -12.18 -8.79 -13.36
N ILE A 85 -11.57 -8.62 -12.19
CA ILE A 85 -11.84 -7.50 -11.29
C ILE A 85 -11.57 -6.19 -12.04
N ILE A 86 -12.64 -5.43 -12.34
CA ILE A 86 -12.52 -4.15 -13.04
C ILE A 86 -12.17 -3.07 -12.01
N PHE A 87 -10.96 -2.54 -12.14
CA PHE A 87 -10.52 -1.37 -11.37
C PHE A 87 -10.72 -0.11 -12.20
N VAL A 88 -11.41 0.88 -11.62
CA VAL A 88 -11.58 2.20 -12.23
C VAL A 88 -10.62 3.18 -11.56
N LYS A 89 -9.86 3.93 -12.38
CA LYS A 89 -9.00 5.02 -11.89
C LYS A 89 -9.88 6.15 -11.35
N GLN A 90 -9.56 6.63 -10.16
CA GLN A 90 -10.25 7.69 -9.43
C GLN A 90 -9.21 8.59 -8.76
N CYS A 91 -9.68 9.69 -8.18
CA CYS A 91 -8.88 10.62 -7.39
C CYS A 91 -9.41 10.67 -5.96
N CYS A 92 -8.52 10.48 -5.00
CA CYS A 92 -8.86 10.45 -3.58
C CYS A 92 -8.29 11.69 -2.89
N LYS A 93 -9.07 12.35 -2.04
CA LYS A 93 -8.66 13.51 -1.23
C LYS A 93 -9.29 13.49 0.16
N GLY A 94 -8.85 14.36 1.06
CA GLY A 94 -9.41 14.51 2.40
C GLY A 94 -8.37 14.26 3.51
N PHE A 95 -8.81 14.43 4.76
CA PHE A 95 -7.93 14.43 5.93
C PHE A 95 -7.01 13.20 6.05
N CYS A 96 -7.54 11.99 5.83
CA CYS A 96 -6.74 10.78 5.90
C CYS A 96 -5.72 10.69 4.78
N ILE A 97 -6.04 11.23 3.60
CA ILE A 97 -5.11 11.26 2.46
C ILE A 97 -4.00 12.27 2.73
N ASP A 98 -4.33 13.46 3.25
CA ASP A 98 -3.34 14.51 3.52
C ASP A 98 -2.33 14.13 4.62
N ILE A 99 -2.71 13.26 5.55
CA ILE A 99 -1.78 12.70 6.55
C ILE A 99 -0.83 11.66 5.94
N LEU A 100 -1.26 10.96 4.89
CA LEU A 100 -0.48 9.90 4.23
C LEU A 100 0.43 10.43 3.11
N LYS A 101 0.14 11.62 2.58
CA LYS A 101 1.02 12.33 1.62
C LYS A 101 2.25 12.89 2.33
#